data_AF-A0A2V7UQF4-F1
#
_entry.id   AF-A0A2V7UQF4-F1
#
_cell.length_a   1.000
_cell.length_b   1.000
_cell.length_c   1.000
_cell.angle_alpha   90.00
_cell.angle_beta   90.00
_cell.angle_gamma   90.00
#
_symmetry.space_group_name_H-M   'P 1'
#
loop_
_entity.id
_entity.type
_entity.pdbx_description
1 polymer ?
#
loop_
_entity_poly.entity_id
_entity_poly.type
_entity_poly.pdbx_seq_one_letter_code
_entity_poly.pdbx_strand_id
1 'polypeptide(L)' 'MSSEDPPVKARCRFVSSLGGVQRCQDPSYREGFCRFHFEALLEGEVLPNGQLSERLTDQHRRRALNYHGIPL' A
#
# COMPACT_ATOMS: atom_id res chain seq x y z
N MET A 1 -8.00 -35.43 8.67
CA MET A 1 -8.83 -34.27 9.00
C MET A 1 -8.07 -33.06 8.53
N SER A 2 -8.42 -32.55 7.35
CA SER A 2 -7.76 -31.43 6.70
C SER A 2 -8.30 -30.13 7.28
N SER A 3 -7.46 -29.39 7.99
CA SER A 3 -7.70 -27.99 8.34
C SER A 3 -6.60 -27.17 7.66
N GLU A 4 -6.68 -27.06 6.34
CA GLU A 4 -5.95 -26.01 5.63
C GLU A 4 -6.79 -24.75 5.80
N ASP A 5 -6.38 -23.88 6.74
CA ASP A 5 -6.90 -22.52 6.79
C ASP A 5 -6.77 -21.89 5.39
N PRO A 6 -7.80 -21.20 4.89
CA PRO A 6 -7.68 -20.53 3.60
C PRO A 6 -6.50 -19.55 3.66
N PRO A 7 -5.67 -19.46 2.60
CA PRO A 7 -4.53 -18.58 2.61
C PRO A 7 -5.02 -17.15 2.88
N VAL A 8 -4.56 -16.57 4.00
CA VAL A 8 -4.82 -15.16 4.31
C VAL A 8 -4.35 -14.37 3.09
N LYS A 9 -5.27 -13.71 2.38
CA LYS A 9 -4.89 -12.83 1.27
C LYS A 9 -3.84 -11.86 1.79
N ALA A 10 -2.64 -11.89 1.21
CA ALA A 10 -1.58 -10.98 1.60
C ALA A 10 -2.11 -9.54 1.49
N ARG A 11 -1.78 -8.70 2.48
CA ARG A 11 -2.19 -7.29 2.48
C ARG A 11 -1.23 -6.47 1.64
N CYS A 12 -1.70 -5.32 1.19
CA CYS A 12 -0.88 -4.33 0.52
C CYS A 12 0.36 -3.99 1.37
N ARG A 13 1.54 -4.00 0.74
CA ARG A 13 2.82 -3.73 1.38
C ARG A 13 3.10 -2.24 1.57
N PHE A 14 2.25 -1.35 1.05
CA PHE A 14 2.41 0.09 1.21
C PHE A 14 2.42 0.47 2.69
N VAL A 15 3.40 1.30 3.06
CA VAL A 15 3.60 1.82 4.40
C VAL A 15 3.26 3.31 4.37
N SER A 16 2.21 3.67 5.09
CA SER A 16 1.81 5.06 5.28
C SER A 16 2.87 5.80 6.08
N SER A 17 3.09 7.05 5.69
CA SER A 17 3.96 8.01 6.39
C SER A 17 3.20 8.83 7.45
N LEU A 18 1.92 8.52 7.71
CA LEU A 18 1.09 9.21 8.70
C LEU A 18 1.42 8.77 10.13
N GLY A 19 2.41 9.43 10.75
CA GLY A 19 2.59 9.44 12.22
C GLY A 19 2.86 8.09 12.91
N GLY A 20 3.05 7.02 12.15
CA GLY A 20 3.25 5.65 12.62
C GLY A 20 3.17 4.71 11.43
N VAL A 21 3.87 3.57 11.49
CA VAL A 21 4.04 2.59 10.40
C VAL A 21 2.72 1.86 10.10
N GLN A 22 1.67 2.59 9.74
CA GLN A 22 0.40 2.02 9.34
C GLN A 22 0.55 1.41 7.96
N ARG A 23 -0.05 0.25 7.77
CA ARG A 23 -0.05 -0.45 6.48
C ARG A 23 -1.43 -0.35 5.86
N CYS A 24 -1.46 -0.26 4.53
CA CYS A 24 -2.69 -0.37 3.77
C CYS A 24 -3.32 -1.76 4.03
N GLN A 25 -4.60 -1.79 4.40
CA GLN A 25 -5.31 -3.02 4.76
C GLN A 25 -5.96 -3.72 3.56
N ASP A 26 -5.94 -3.09 2.39
CA ASP A 26 -6.49 -3.65 1.17
C ASP A 26 -5.76 -4.93 0.75
N PRO A 27 -6.47 -5.87 0.09
CA PRO A 27 -5.86 -7.09 -0.41
C PRO A 27 -4.81 -6.78 -1.49
N SER A 28 -3.71 -7.52 -1.46
CA SER A 28 -2.67 -7.44 -2.49
C SER A 28 -3.23 -7.90 -3.84
N TYR A 29 -2.78 -7.21 -4.89
CA TYR A 29 -3.08 -7.49 -6.29
C TYR A 29 -1.83 -7.92 -7.06
N ARG A 30 -0.85 -7.02 -7.25
CA ARG A 30 0.42 -7.29 -7.98
C ARG A 30 1.59 -6.71 -7.20
N GLU A 31 2.72 -7.42 -7.22
CA GLU A 31 3.96 -7.05 -6.51
C GLU A 31 3.79 -6.79 -5.00
N GLY A 32 2.75 -7.40 -4.41
CA GLY A 32 2.39 -7.19 -3.02
C GLY A 32 1.66 -5.87 -2.75
N PHE A 33 1.25 -5.10 -3.76
CA PHE A 33 0.48 -3.87 -3.63
C PHE A 33 -1.00 -4.09 -4.00
N CYS A 34 -1.92 -3.33 -3.41
CA CYS A 34 -3.29 -3.22 -3.92
C CYS A 34 -3.28 -2.52 -5.30
N ARG A 35 -4.42 -2.51 -6.01
CA ARG A 35 -4.49 -1.89 -7.35
C ARG A 35 -4.03 -0.43 -7.36
N PHE A 36 -4.52 0.35 -6.40
CA PHE A 36 -4.21 1.77 -6.29
C PHE A 36 -2.72 2.04 -6.04
N HIS A 37 -2.10 1.34 -5.08
CA HIS A 37 -0.66 1.51 -4.81
C HIS A 37 0.23 0.86 -5.88
N PHE A 38 -0.27 -0.11 -6.64
CA PHE A 38 0.44 -0.66 -7.79
C PHE A 38 0.49 0.35 -8.94
N GLU A 39 -0.58 1.09 -9.21
CA GLU A 39 -0.55 2.19 -10.18
C GLU A 39 0.44 3.27 -9.75
N ALA A 40 0.44 3.65 -8.46
CA ALA A 40 1.41 4.58 -7.92
C ALA A 40 2.88 4.10 -8.01
N LEU A 41 3.11 2.78 -7.96
CA LEU A 41 4.41 2.18 -8.21
C LEU A 41 4.83 2.38 -9.67
N LEU A 42 3.93 2.13 -10.63
CA LEU A 42 4.20 2.31 -12.06
C LEU A 42 4.53 3.77 -12.41
N GLU A 43 3.89 4.72 -11.74
CA GLU A 43 4.14 6.16 -11.91
C GLU A 43 5.39 6.67 -11.13
N GLY A 44 6.06 5.80 -10.36
CA GLY A 44 7.23 6.17 -9.56
C GLY A 44 6.93 7.02 -8.32
N GLU A 45 5.66 7.10 -7.93
CA GLU A 45 5.17 7.80 -6.73
C GLU A 45 5.40 6.96 -5.47
N VAL A 46 5.35 5.64 -5.60
CA VAL A 46 5.66 4.64 -4.58
C VAL A 46 6.90 3.85 -5.01
N LEU A 47 7.81 3.63 -4.08
CA LEU A 47 9.02 2.84 -4.30
C LEU A 47 8.73 1.35 -4.16
N PRO A 48 9.53 0.46 -4.78
CA PRO A 48 9.35 -0.99 -4.66
C PRO A 48 9.38 -1.51 -3.22
N ASN A 49 10.00 -0.76 -2.30
CA ASN A 49 10.02 -1.12 -0.88
C ASN A 49 8.69 -0.82 -0.14
N GLY A 50 7.75 -0.11 -0.76
CA GLY A 50 6.44 0.24 -0.23
C GLY A 50 6.34 1.61 0.42
N GLN A 51 7.36 2.46 0.28
CA GLN A 51 7.36 3.84 0.79
C GLN A 51 7.05 4.83 -0.33
N LEU A 52 6.64 6.04 0.04
CA LEU A 52 6.51 7.14 -0.94
C LEU A 52 7.89 7.54 -1.46
N SER A 53 7.93 7.93 -2.73
CA SER A 53 9.10 8.55 -3.35
C SER A 53 9.27 9.98 -2.81
N GLU A 54 10.50 10.35 -2.45
CA GLU A 54 10.84 11.73 -2.06
C GLU A 54 10.66 12.73 -3.22
N ARG A 55 10.59 12.24 -4.46
CA ARG A 55 10.33 13.07 -5.65
C ARG A 55 8.85 13.47 -5.79
N LEU A 56 7.94 12.82 -5.05
CA LEU A 56 6.53 13.15 -5.06
C LEU A 56 6.28 14.40 -4.21
N THR A 57 6.16 15.56 -4.86
CA THR A 57 5.98 16.87 -4.18
C THR A 57 4.52 17.30 -4.04
N ASP A 58 3.60 16.73 -4.83
CA ASP A 58 2.16 17.01 -4.74
C ASP A 58 1.58 16.50 -3.41
N GLN A 59 1.22 17.43 -2.53
CA GLN A 59 0.70 17.13 -1.19
C GLN A 59 -0.69 16.50 -1.22
N HIS A 60 -1.53 16.83 -2.21
CA HIS A 60 -2.84 16.19 -2.37
C HIS A 60 -2.67 14.73 -2.77
N ARG A 61 -1.74 14.45 -3.70
CA ARG A 61 -1.43 13.09 -4.10
C ARG A 61 -0.79 12.28 -2.97
N ARG A 62 0.18 12.86 -2.23
CA ARG A 62 0.75 12.23 -1.03
C ARG A 62 -0.32 11.88 -0.01
N ARG A 63 -1.29 12.78 0.21
CA ARG A 63 -2.41 12.53 1.12
C ARG A 63 -3.28 11.38 0.62
N ALA A 64 -3.66 11.37 -0.65
CA ALA A 64 -4.44 10.28 -1.23
C ALA A 64 -3.75 8.91 -1.05
N LEU A 65 -2.44 8.85 -1.31
CA LEU A 65 -1.64 7.63 -1.14
C LEU A 65 -1.58 7.16 0.31
N ASN A 66 -1.37 8.09 1.24
CA ASN A 66 -1.20 7.80 2.66
C ASN A 66 -2.47 7.33 3.37
N TYR A 67 -3.64 7.86 2.99
CA TYR A 67 -4.92 7.55 3.64
C TYR A 67 -5.65 6.37 2.99
N HIS A 68 -5.22 5.90 1.81
CA HIS A 68 -5.86 4.78 1.14
C HIS A 68 -5.69 3.46 1.91
N GLY A 69 -6.81 2.78 2.17
CA GLY A 69 -6.84 1.49 2.86
C GLY A 69 -6.43 1.57 4.34
N ILE A 70 -6.45 2.77 4.94
CA ILE A 70 -6.30 2.95 6.39
C ILE A 70 -7.69 2.93 7.04
N PRO A 71 -7.96 2.02 8.00
CA PRO A 71 -9.21 2.02 8.74
C PRO A 71 -9.30 3.28 9.60
N LEU A 72 -10.47 3.94 9.57
CA LEU A 72 -10.81 5.09 10.42
C LEU A 72 -10.97 4.70 11.89
#